data_AF-A0A2V3UH32-F1
#
_entry.id   AF-A0A2V3UH32-F1
#
_cell.length_a   1.000
_cell.length_b   1.000
_cell.length_c   1.000
_cell.angle_alpha   90.00
_cell.angle_beta   90.00
_cell.angle_gamma   90.00
#
_symmetry.space_group_name_H-M   'P 1'
#
loop_
_entity.id
_entity.type
_entity.pdbx_description
1 polymer ?
#
loop_
_entity_poly.entity_id
_entity_poly.type
_entity_poly.pdbx_seq_one_letter_code
_entity_poly.pdbx_strand_id
1 'polypeptide(L)'
;MLASSREESSKGKIDKYRILEKNNSNFADACEVAEYIAQLSGEMAAMSRNAQLDVIAYFLEMVREEARKTAKRKHPPASMQLTSRNHRSQK
;
A
#
# COMPACT_ATOMS: atom_id res chain seq x y z
N MET A 1 -33.60 25.67 -23.04
CA MET A 1 -32.38 24.96 -23.50
C MET A 1 -31.48 24.74 -22.30
N LEU A 2 -31.07 23.49 -22.11
CA LEU A 2 -30.30 22.97 -20.97
C LEU A 2 -28.82 23.35 -21.04
N ALA A 3 -28.27 23.61 -19.85
CA ALA A 3 -26.96 23.20 -19.32
C ALA A 3 -25.68 23.39 -20.16
N SER A 4 -24.68 23.98 -19.51
CA SER A 4 -23.42 23.32 -19.10
C SER A 4 -22.22 24.25 -19.27
N SER A 5 -21.81 24.90 -18.18
CA SER A 5 -20.47 25.44 -18.03
C SER A 5 -20.08 25.29 -16.57
N ARG A 6 -19.87 24.04 -16.18
CA ARG A 6 -19.18 23.65 -14.96
C ARG A 6 -18.25 22.52 -15.37
N GLU A 7 -17.01 22.58 -14.87
CA GLU A 7 -15.93 21.58 -14.96
C GLU A 7 -14.76 21.89 -15.91
N GLU A 8 -14.00 22.93 -15.59
CA GLU A 8 -12.56 22.97 -15.90
C GLU A 8 -11.76 23.07 -14.59
N SER A 9 -11.54 21.96 -13.89
CA SER A 9 -10.57 21.97 -12.77
C SER A 9 -10.03 20.60 -12.31
N SER A 10 -10.01 19.55 -13.15
CA SER A 10 -9.63 18.22 -12.62
C SER A 10 -8.74 17.31 -13.46
N LYS A 11 -8.17 17.76 -14.58
CA LYS A 11 -7.33 16.89 -15.44
C LYS A 11 -5.80 17.02 -15.23
N GLY A 12 -5.32 18.04 -14.53
CA GLY A 12 -3.88 18.28 -14.36
C GLY A 12 -3.18 17.61 -13.17
N LYS A 13 -3.92 16.95 -12.25
CA LYS A 13 -3.33 16.35 -11.03
C LYS A 13 -3.02 14.86 -11.13
N ILE A 14 -3.57 14.15 -12.13
CA ILE A 14 -3.48 12.68 -12.21
C ILE A 14 -2.14 12.25 -12.83
N ASP A 15 -1.55 13.05 -13.72
CA ASP A 15 -0.30 12.68 -14.39
C ASP A 15 0.95 12.83 -13.52
N LYS A 16 0.88 13.62 -12.43
CA LYS A 16 2.04 13.86 -11.56
C LYS A 16 2.48 12.60 -10.79
N TYR A 17 1.58 11.65 -10.57
CA TYR A 17 1.89 10.39 -9.89
C TYR A 17 2.30 9.28 -10.88
N ARG A 18 1.99 9.43 -12.17
CA ARG A 18 2.33 8.44 -13.21
C ARG A 18 3.79 8.50 -13.66
N ILE A 19 4.42 9.66 -13.53
CA ILE A 19 5.82 9.88 -13.94
C ILE A 19 6.82 9.28 -12.93
N LEU A 20 6.40 9.04 -11.68
CA LEU A 20 7.25 8.41 -10.66
C LEU A 20 7.34 6.88 -10.79
N GLU A 21 6.43 6.23 -11.53
CA GLU A 21 6.46 4.78 -11.73
C GLU A 21 7.54 4.33 -12.74
N LYS A 22 8.06 5.23 -13.58
CA LYS A 22 8.92 4.85 -14.70
C LYS A 22 10.42 4.75 -14.37
N ASN A 23 10.83 5.17 -13.16
CA ASN A 23 12.22 5.13 -12.67
C ASN A 23 12.41 4.16 -11.48
N ASN A 24 11.48 3.22 -11.31
CA ASN A 24 11.21 2.49 -10.05
C ASN A 24 12.07 1.23 -9.83
N SER A 25 13.30 1.16 -10.33
CA SER A 25 14.17 -0.02 -10.11
C SER A 25 14.98 0.05 -8.80
N ASN A 26 14.96 1.19 -8.08
CA ASN A 26 15.76 1.42 -6.88
C ASN A 26 14.93 1.74 -5.61
N PHE A 27 13.61 1.81 -5.71
CA PHE A 27 12.75 1.99 -4.53
C PHE A 27 12.23 0.64 -4.06
N ALA A 28 12.46 0.32 -2.79
CA ALA A 28 11.94 -0.90 -2.16
C ALA A 28 10.42 -0.98 -2.31
N ASP A 29 9.89 -2.18 -2.55
CA ASP A 29 8.45 -2.36 -2.69
C ASP A 29 7.75 -1.90 -1.39
N ALA A 30 6.59 -1.27 -1.51
CA ALA A 30 5.83 -0.81 -0.36
C ALA A 30 5.47 -1.98 0.58
N CYS A 31 5.37 -3.22 0.07
CA CYS A 31 5.22 -4.41 0.90
C CYS A 31 6.48 -4.68 1.73
N GLU A 32 7.66 -4.71 1.11
CA GLU A 32 8.95 -4.88 1.78
C GLU A 32 9.21 -3.78 2.82
N VAL A 33 8.89 -2.53 2.49
CA VAL A 33 9.00 -1.41 3.42
C VAL A 33 8.07 -1.59 4.62
N ALA A 34 6.83 -2.04 4.39
CA ALA A 34 5.88 -2.29 5.47
C ALA A 34 6.32 -3.46 6.37
N GLU A 35 6.88 -4.53 5.80
CA GLU A 35 7.45 -5.64 6.56
C GLU A 35 8.65 -5.20 7.40
N TYR A 36 9.54 -4.41 6.82
CA TYR A 36 10.68 -3.83 7.52
C TYR A 36 10.23 -2.96 8.71
N ILE A 37 9.26 -2.06 8.49
CA ILE A 37 8.71 -1.23 9.56
C ILE A 37 8.10 -2.10 10.67
N ALA A 38 7.38 -3.17 10.31
CA ALA A 38 6.79 -4.08 11.28
C ALA A 38 7.86 -4.80 12.13
N GLN A 39 8.97 -5.21 11.53
CA GLN A 39 10.07 -5.82 12.26
C GLN A 39 10.74 -4.80 13.19
N LEU A 40 11.17 -3.66 12.64
CA LEU A 40 11.90 -2.63 13.36
C LEU A 40 11.11 -2.09 14.57
N SER A 41 9.82 -1.79 14.36
CA SER A 41 8.95 -1.33 15.45
C SER A 41 8.77 -2.37 16.55
N GLY A 42 8.75 -3.67 16.22
CA GLY A 42 8.72 -4.75 17.21
C GLY A 42 9.99 -4.83 18.06
N GLU A 43 11.15 -4.69 17.43
CA GLU A 43 12.44 -4.66 18.14
C GLU A 43 12.54 -3.44 19.08
N MET A 44 12.16 -2.25 18.59
CA MET A 44 12.11 -1.04 19.40
C MET A 44 11.10 -1.13 20.54
N ALA A 45 9.95 -1.78 20.34
CA ALA A 45 8.97 -2.00 21.40
C ALA A 45 9.55 -2.87 22.52
N ALA A 46 10.29 -3.93 22.18
CA ALA A 46 10.99 -4.77 23.16
C ALA A 46 12.05 -3.98 23.95
N MET A 47 12.86 -3.17 23.26
CA MET A 47 13.83 -2.29 23.93
C MET A 47 13.15 -1.27 24.85
N SER A 48 12.02 -0.70 24.41
CA SER A 48 11.26 0.28 25.19
C SER A 48 10.68 -0.33 26.47
N ARG A 49 10.19 -1.58 26.43
CA ARG A 49 9.74 -2.31 27.63
C ARG A 49 10.88 -2.53 28.62
N ASN A 50 12.07 -2.91 28.13
CA ASN A 50 13.25 -3.07 28.99
C ASN A 50 13.67 -1.75 29.66
N ALA A 51 13.43 -0.62 28.98
CA ALA A 51 13.67 0.71 29.51
C ALA A 51 12.49 1.30 30.32
N GLN A 52 11.42 0.54 30.57
CA GLN A 52 10.20 0.98 31.28
C GLN A 52 9.50 2.18 30.60
N LEU A 53 9.62 2.29 29.29
CA LEU A 53 8.96 3.31 28.47
C LEU A 53 7.64 2.76 27.88
N ASP A 54 6.69 2.45 28.76
CA ASP A 54 5.49 1.68 28.39
C ASP A 54 4.61 2.37 27.33
N VAL A 55 4.47 3.70 27.40
CA VAL A 55 3.71 4.48 26.40
C VAL A 55 4.37 4.40 25.02
N ILE A 56 5.70 4.44 24.96
CA ILE A 56 6.45 4.30 23.71
C ILE A 56 6.32 2.88 23.18
N ALA A 57 6.47 1.87 24.03
CA ALA A 57 6.26 0.47 23.66
C ALA A 57 4.86 0.25 23.08
N TYR A 58 3.83 0.85 23.68
CA TYR A 58 2.46 0.79 23.18
C TYR A 58 2.33 1.36 21.77
N PHE A 59 2.84 2.57 21.52
CA PHE A 59 2.79 3.18 20.18
C PHE A 59 3.55 2.37 19.14
N LEU A 60 4.68 1.78 19.51
CA LEU A 60 5.48 0.95 18.62
C LEU A 60 4.75 -0.35 18.23
N GLU A 61 4.03 -0.98 19.15
CA GLU A 61 3.19 -2.14 18.81
C GLU A 61 2.01 -1.73 17.91
N MET A 62 1.42 -0.54 18.10
CA MET A 62 0.39 -0.03 17.19
C MET A 62 0.94 0.19 15.78
N VAL A 63 2.14 0.76 15.65
CA VAL A 63 2.83 0.92 14.35
C VAL A 63 3.08 -0.43 13.70
N ARG A 64 3.57 -1.41 14.46
CA ARG A 64 3.81 -2.77 13.98
C ARG A 64 2.56 -3.41 13.38
N GLU A 65 1.44 -3.33 14.10
CA GLU A 65 0.18 -3.91 13.64
C GLU A 65 -0.35 -3.23 12.37
N GLU A 66 -0.22 -1.91 12.25
CA GLU A 66 -0.66 -1.21 11.04
C GLU A 66 0.25 -1.52 9.83
N ALA A 67 1.56 -1.65 10.07
CA ALA A 67 2.52 -2.06 9.05
C ALA A 67 2.23 -3.49 8.54
N ARG A 68 1.94 -4.44 9.45
CA ARG A 68 1.51 -5.81 9.08
C ARG A 68 0.23 -5.85 8.26
N LYS A 69 -0.77 -5.03 8.62
CA LYS A 69 -2.01 -4.91 7.84
C LYS A 69 -1.71 -4.38 6.44
N THR A 70 -0.81 -3.41 6.33
CA THR A 70 -0.41 -2.80 5.06
C THR A 70 0.29 -3.80 4.15
N ALA A 71 1.23 -4.61 4.68
CA ALA A 71 1.88 -5.67 3.91
C ALA A 71 0.87 -6.71 3.36
N LYS A 72 -0.11 -7.12 4.18
CA LYS A 72 -1.12 -8.12 3.78
C LYS A 72 -2.10 -7.65 2.70
N ARG A 73 -2.37 -6.34 2.58
CA ARG A 73 -3.38 -5.80 1.65
C ARG A 73 -2.98 -5.91 0.16
N LYS A 74 -1.71 -6.16 -0.17
CA LYS A 74 -1.23 -6.20 -1.57
C LYS A 74 -1.22 -7.58 -2.25
N HIS A 75 -1.61 -8.66 -1.55
CA HIS A 75 -1.88 -9.94 -2.21
C HIS A 75 -3.40 -10.15 -2.37
N PRO A 76 -4.00 -9.85 -3.54
CA PRO A 76 -5.25 -10.51 -3.89
C PRO A 76 -4.99 -12.02 -3.90
N PRO A 77 -5.85 -12.86 -3.30
CA PRO A 77 -5.69 -14.30 -3.41
C PRO A 77 -5.69 -14.68 -4.89
N ALA A 78 -4.71 -15.49 -5.29
CA ALA A 78 -4.52 -15.97 -6.67
C ALA A 78 -5.72 -16.79 -7.21
N SER A 79 -6.80 -16.95 -6.44
CA SER A 79 -8.00 -17.68 -6.80
C SER A 79 -8.99 -16.91 -7.70
N MET A 80 -8.74 -15.66 -8.08
CA MET A 80 -9.64 -14.88 -8.97
C MET A 80 -9.14 -14.66 -10.41
N GLN A 81 -8.12 -15.41 -10.89
CA GLN A 81 -7.64 -15.27 -12.28
C GLN A 81 -8.02 -16.41 -13.25
N LEU A 82 -8.77 -17.43 -12.81
CA LEU A 82 -9.34 -18.43 -13.72
C LEU A 82 -10.85 -18.16 -13.88
N THR A 83 -11.24 -17.41 -14.92
CA THR A 83 -12.51 -17.57 -15.68
C THR A 83 -12.79 -16.34 -16.55
N SER A 84 -11.95 -16.03 -17.54
CA SER A 84 -12.37 -15.19 -18.69
C SER A 84 -11.37 -15.24 -19.84
N ARG A 85 -11.15 -16.41 -20.42
CA ARG A 85 -10.62 -16.51 -21.80
C ARG A 85 -10.82 -17.90 -22.38
N ASN A 86 -12.03 -18.18 -22.86
CA ASN A 86 -12.22 -19.06 -24.03
C ASN A 86 -13.67 -19.06 -24.49
N HIS A 87 -13.99 -18.12 -25.39
CA HIS A 87 -14.99 -18.34 -26.44
C HIS A 87 -14.82 -17.27 -27.53
N ARG A 88 -13.83 -17.49 -28.41
CA ARG A 88 -13.86 -16.95 -29.77
C ARG A 88 -12.98 -17.81 -30.66
N SER A 89 -13.64 -18.72 -31.37
CA SER A 89 -13.42 -19.04 -32.79
C SER A 89 -14.02 -20.40 -33.09
N GLN A 90 -15.31 -20.40 -33.39
CA GLN A 90 -15.87 -21.26 -34.43
C GLN A 90 -16.99 -20.50 -35.11
N LYS A 91 -16.67 -19.91 -36.27
CA LYS A 91 -17.39 -20.02 -37.54
C LYS A 91 -16.79 -19.05 -38.54
#